data_AF-A0A6C0IEH5-F1
#
_entry.id   AF-A0A6C0IEH5-F1
#
_cell.length_a   1.000
_cell.length_b   1.000
_cell.length_c   1.000
_cell.angle_alpha   90.00
_cell.angle_beta   90.00
_cell.angle_gamma   90.00
#
_symmetry.space_group_name_H-M   'P 1'
#
loop_
_entity.id
_entity.type
_entity.pdbx_description
1 polymer ?
#
loop_
_entity_poly.entity_id
_entity_poly.type
_entity_poly.pdbx_seq_one_letter_code
_entity_poly.pdbx_strand_id
1 'polypeptide(L)'
;MTSIDTNVSSYSISELMAIIDVQEIDPKQIVKNTNKLMDQFKNTNPTLSVFFKEVQSQLLQYSQGLIVNEEDDTDNKIQIEGFDNMAKDAIYPRGEQQVNEWYENENLTQKDTNQVDKITDRKQKIGVFGNVHNPMKREQIATTDTFSLPVKQDSLNPNLKNTITRFVNLDSQFRQYTNGIDSTSAEYTLDLSDTLKDTLSIRIYSYQIPYTWYAIDTAYGNTCLWVIDGDYAVPVSVPAGNYTSTNFQTALGNAFSTAGFDPSINIVEFNSNSGIIKLNLFNVKYNENGVTIFTVTTTTTIMFYDFTGVLQCNNNCYSKSNHDFNNTLGWIMGYRVPYVTVDASGNSAPAILDLNGPKYLILVIDDYNQNHINNSLVSISQFNNTLKMPNYYSPDLPYTCITPAQKGNNLKELIQEATITSLGETQNSTTLNGLLIAGKYQQEYSTTQIVLPSAPRTLTQAQLYTINQINSNRNNLTQYLSKAPTTADILGILPIKTAGVTTGTLLVELGGSLQDNIRTYFGPVDIDRMSVKLLDDKGNVLNLNGNDWCVTIICECLYQY
;
A
#
# COMPACT_ATOMS: atom_id res chain seq x y z
N MET A 1 13.95 -59.92 52.19
CA MET A 1 14.64 -58.92 53.04
C MET A 1 15.73 -58.31 52.18
N THR A 2 15.77 -56.98 52.15
CA THR A 2 16.54 -56.09 51.24
C THR A 2 17.80 -56.71 50.62
N SER A 3 17.85 -56.79 49.28
CA SER A 3 19.04 -57.22 48.55
C SER A 3 20.17 -56.21 48.80
N ILE A 4 21.30 -56.68 49.31
CA ILE A 4 22.51 -55.87 49.44
C ILE A 4 22.99 -55.51 48.03
N ASP A 5 23.25 -54.23 47.78
CA ASP A 5 23.84 -53.77 46.52
C ASP A 5 25.31 -54.21 46.48
N THR A 6 25.65 -55.07 45.52
CA THR A 6 26.98 -55.66 45.33
C THR A 6 27.75 -54.98 44.19
N ASN A 7 27.33 -53.80 43.73
CA ASN A 7 28.09 -53.03 42.76
C ASN A 7 29.06 -52.07 43.47
N VAL A 8 30.38 -52.23 43.29
CA VAL A 8 31.38 -51.36 43.95
C VAL A 8 31.26 -49.89 43.55
N SER A 9 30.77 -49.61 42.34
CA SER A 9 30.65 -48.23 41.83
C SER A 9 29.54 -47.39 42.49
N SER A 10 28.63 -48.00 43.26
CA SER A 10 27.61 -47.28 44.01
C SER A 10 28.09 -46.78 45.38
N TYR A 11 29.28 -47.20 45.84
CA TYR A 11 29.86 -46.81 47.12
C TYR A 11 31.06 -45.87 46.94
N SER A 12 31.18 -44.89 47.84
CA SER A 12 32.36 -44.02 47.93
C SER A 12 33.54 -44.76 48.58
N ILE A 13 34.77 -44.27 48.34
CA ILE A 13 36.00 -44.85 48.91
C ILE A 13 35.93 -44.93 50.45
N SER A 14 35.39 -43.90 51.11
CA SER A 14 35.24 -43.86 52.57
C SER A 14 34.25 -44.90 53.08
N GLU A 15 33.16 -45.18 52.34
CA GLU A 15 32.21 -46.24 52.68
C GLU A 15 32.81 -47.63 52.47
N LEU A 16 33.59 -47.81 51.40
CA LEU A 16 34.32 -49.06 51.16
C LEU A 16 35.32 -49.36 52.28
N MET A 17 36.03 -48.34 52.78
CA MET A 17 36.92 -48.46 53.93
C MET A 17 36.16 -48.82 55.22
N ALA A 18 34.97 -48.23 55.43
CA ALA A 18 34.11 -48.56 56.57
C ALA A 18 33.59 -50.01 56.49
N ILE A 19 33.24 -50.50 55.29
CA ILE A 19 32.78 -51.87 55.06
C ILE A 19 33.85 -52.91 55.41
N ILE A 20 35.13 -52.62 55.14
CA ILE A 20 36.25 -53.52 55.45
C ILE A 20 36.91 -53.25 56.82
N ASP A 21 36.34 -52.33 57.61
CA ASP A 21 36.79 -51.91 58.94
C ASP A 21 38.27 -51.47 58.96
N VAL A 22 38.60 -50.49 58.12
CA VAL A 22 39.94 -49.91 58.00
C VAL A 22 39.89 -48.39 58.16
N GLN A 23 40.73 -47.83 59.04
CA GLN A 23 40.78 -46.39 59.32
C GLN A 23 41.77 -45.62 58.43
N GLU A 24 42.84 -46.28 57.96
CA GLU A 24 43.88 -45.68 57.09
C GLU A 24 44.18 -46.59 55.90
N ILE A 25 44.49 -46.01 54.74
CA ILE A 25 44.69 -46.75 53.48
C ILE A 25 46.09 -47.39 53.47
N ASP A 26 46.25 -48.48 54.23
CA ASP A 26 47.42 -49.36 54.19
C ASP A 26 47.13 -50.58 53.28
N PRO A 27 47.87 -50.76 52.17
CA PRO A 27 47.72 -51.90 51.26
C PRO A 27 47.74 -53.26 51.97
N LYS A 28 48.55 -53.41 53.03
CA LYS A 28 48.66 -54.69 53.76
C LYS A 28 47.42 -54.98 54.59
N GLN A 29 46.83 -53.97 55.23
CA GLN A 29 45.57 -54.12 55.98
C GLN A 29 44.39 -54.39 55.05
N ILE A 30 44.32 -53.68 53.92
CA ILE A 30 43.25 -53.86 52.92
C ILE A 30 43.20 -55.32 52.46
N VAL A 31 44.33 -55.89 52.05
CA VAL A 31 44.40 -57.29 51.60
C VAL A 31 44.01 -58.27 52.71
N LYS A 32 44.48 -58.03 53.94
CA LYS A 32 44.20 -58.92 55.08
C LYS A 32 42.71 -58.96 55.43
N ASN A 33 42.05 -57.81 55.53
CA ASN A 33 40.64 -57.74 55.93
C ASN A 33 39.71 -58.25 54.83
N THR A 34 40.00 -57.89 53.57
CA THR A 34 39.22 -58.37 52.41
C THR A 34 39.37 -59.87 52.20
N ASN A 35 40.57 -60.45 52.33
CA ASN A 35 40.75 -61.91 52.23
C ASN A 35 39.97 -62.66 53.32
N LYS A 36 39.94 -62.13 54.56
CA LYS A 36 39.16 -62.72 55.65
C LYS A 36 37.65 -62.76 55.31
N LEU A 37 37.11 -61.69 54.73
CA LEU A 37 35.72 -61.62 54.30
C LEU A 37 35.45 -62.51 53.08
N MET A 38 36.38 -62.54 52.12
CA MET A 38 36.29 -63.41 50.95
C MET A 38 36.23 -64.89 51.36
N ASP A 39 37.10 -65.33 52.27
CA ASP A 39 37.11 -66.72 52.73
C ASP A 39 35.85 -67.09 53.53
N GLN A 40 35.29 -66.13 54.30
CA GLN A 40 34.03 -66.33 55.02
C GLN A 40 32.83 -66.51 54.07
N PHE A 41 32.80 -65.75 52.96
CA PHE A 41 31.68 -65.77 52.01
C PHE A 41 31.87 -66.69 50.81
N LYS A 42 33.08 -67.26 50.62
CA LYS A 42 33.43 -68.13 49.47
C LYS A 42 32.47 -69.30 49.24
N ASN A 43 32.00 -69.93 50.32
CA ASN A 43 31.13 -71.10 50.25
C ASN A 43 29.65 -70.78 50.53
N THR A 44 29.34 -69.62 51.12
CA THR A 44 27.99 -69.26 51.57
C THR A 44 27.28 -68.30 50.61
N ASN A 45 27.99 -67.34 50.03
CA ASN A 45 27.45 -66.46 49.00
C ASN A 45 28.54 -65.96 48.03
N PRO A 46 28.63 -66.55 46.82
CA PRO A 46 29.71 -66.23 45.88
C PRO A 46 29.63 -64.79 45.36
N THR A 47 28.45 -64.16 45.29
CA THR A 47 28.33 -62.78 44.80
C THR A 47 28.97 -61.78 45.76
N LEU A 48 28.83 -61.98 47.07
CA LEU A 48 29.51 -61.16 48.08
C LEU A 48 31.03 -61.39 48.10
N SER A 49 31.48 -62.63 47.87
CA SER A 49 32.91 -62.91 47.73
C SER A 49 33.54 -62.20 46.52
N VAL A 50 32.80 -62.09 45.40
CA VAL A 50 33.24 -61.32 44.23
C VAL A 50 33.25 -59.83 44.54
N PHE A 51 32.20 -59.32 45.21
CA PHE A 51 32.15 -57.93 45.67
C PHE A 51 33.37 -57.56 46.53
N PHE A 52 33.73 -58.34 47.55
CA PHE A 52 34.91 -58.03 48.38
C PHE A 52 36.24 -58.11 47.61
N LYS A 53 36.31 -58.92 46.55
CA LYS A 53 37.46 -58.95 45.63
C LYS A 53 37.54 -57.67 44.80
N GLU A 54 36.40 -57.17 44.32
CA GLU A 54 36.32 -55.90 43.60
C GLU A 54 36.63 -54.70 44.53
N VAL A 55 36.15 -54.71 45.77
CA VAL A 55 36.49 -53.72 46.80
C VAL A 55 38.00 -53.71 47.08
N GLN A 56 38.61 -54.89 47.22
CA GLN A 56 40.07 -55.02 47.38
C GLN A 56 40.81 -54.36 46.19
N SER A 57 40.39 -54.65 44.96
CA SER A 57 41.01 -54.09 43.76
C SER A 57 40.90 -52.56 43.72
N GLN A 58 39.72 -52.01 44.01
CA GLN A 58 39.46 -50.58 43.96
C GLN A 58 40.28 -49.81 45.01
N LEU A 59 40.33 -50.32 46.25
CA LEU A 59 41.09 -49.68 47.32
C LEU A 59 42.61 -49.80 47.12
N LEU A 60 43.09 -50.92 46.56
CA LEU A 60 44.51 -51.07 46.20
C LEU A 60 44.91 -50.16 45.04
N GLN A 61 44.06 -50.04 44.01
CA GLN A 61 44.31 -49.13 42.90
C GLN A 61 44.38 -47.67 43.38
N TYR A 62 43.48 -47.28 44.29
CA TYR A 62 43.56 -45.95 44.92
C TYR A 62 44.83 -45.78 45.76
N SER A 63 45.24 -46.80 46.53
CA SER A 63 46.49 -46.75 47.31
C SER A 63 47.74 -46.61 46.43
N GLN A 64 47.74 -47.23 45.24
CA GLN A 64 48.84 -47.17 44.28
C GLN A 64 48.85 -45.85 43.50
N GLY A 65 47.68 -45.27 43.21
CA GLY A 65 47.54 -43.96 42.56
C GLY A 65 47.96 -42.76 43.42
N LEU A 66 48.09 -42.94 44.74
CA LEU A 66 48.65 -41.94 45.66
C LEU A 66 50.18 -41.95 45.70
N ILE A 67 50.83 -42.94 45.08
CA ILE A 67 52.29 -43.03 44.95
C ILE A 67 52.67 -42.48 43.56
N VAL A 68 52.70 -41.16 43.41
CA VAL A 68 53.29 -40.48 42.25
C VAL A 68 54.68 -39.99 42.66
N ASN A 69 55.73 -40.62 42.15
CA ASN A 69 57.07 -40.04 42.12
C ASN A 69 57.22 -39.22 40.84
N GLU A 70 57.79 -38.04 41.02
CA GLU A 70 58.02 -36.99 40.04
C GLU A 70 58.94 -37.40 38.87
N GLU A 71 58.82 -36.61 37.79
CA GLU A 71 59.76 -36.44 36.67
C GLU A 71 59.58 -37.31 35.41
N ASP A 72 58.84 -36.70 34.47
CA ASP A 72 59.27 -36.27 33.13
C ASP A 72 59.72 -37.28 32.05
N ASP A 73 58.85 -37.29 31.03
CA ASP A 73 59.12 -37.06 29.60
C ASP A 73 59.71 -38.15 28.69
N THR A 74 58.87 -38.43 27.69
CA THR A 74 59.16 -38.67 26.27
C THR A 74 59.76 -40.02 25.82
N ASP A 75 58.90 -40.69 25.05
CA ASP A 75 59.10 -41.10 23.66
C ASP A 75 59.28 -42.59 23.32
N ASN A 76 58.39 -43.01 22.42
CA ASN A 76 58.53 -44.05 21.39
C ASN A 76 58.70 -45.53 21.79
N LYS A 77 57.53 -46.18 21.77
CA LYS A 77 57.14 -47.58 21.46
C LYS A 77 58.20 -48.52 20.86
N ILE A 78 58.04 -49.82 21.16
CA ILE A 78 57.82 -50.99 20.24
C ILE A 78 57.77 -52.29 21.10
N GLN A 79 56.60 -52.94 21.30
CA GLN A 79 56.08 -54.18 20.63
C GLN A 79 56.49 -55.48 21.40
N ILE A 80 55.76 -56.61 21.58
CA ILE A 80 54.61 -57.29 20.94
C ILE A 80 53.98 -58.32 21.94
N GLU A 81 52.70 -58.65 21.71
CA GLU A 81 52.06 -60.00 21.80
C GLU A 81 51.42 -60.53 23.11
N GLY A 82 50.09 -60.70 23.08
CA GLY A 82 49.33 -61.63 23.93
C GLY A 82 47.89 -61.18 24.27
N PHE A 83 46.88 -61.81 23.66
CA PHE A 83 45.46 -61.87 24.08
C PHE A 83 45.32 -62.08 25.61
N ASP A 84 44.32 -61.63 26.38
CA ASP A 84 42.92 -61.26 26.14
C ASP A 84 42.37 -60.48 27.36
N ASN A 85 41.61 -59.41 27.09
CA ASN A 85 40.44 -58.87 27.81
C ASN A 85 40.29 -58.99 29.36
N MET A 86 40.20 -57.85 30.05
CA MET A 86 38.95 -57.34 30.68
C MET A 86 39.22 -56.13 31.64
N ALA A 87 38.56 -55.01 31.34
CA ALA A 87 37.93 -54.00 32.24
C ALA A 87 38.74 -53.43 33.43
N LYS A 88 38.82 -52.12 33.69
CA LYS A 88 38.13 -50.94 33.15
C LYS A 88 38.88 -49.67 33.61
N ASP A 89 38.75 -48.63 32.79
CA ASP A 89 38.84 -47.21 33.12
C ASP A 89 40.21 -46.65 33.55
N ALA A 90 41.12 -46.61 32.57
CA ALA A 90 42.23 -45.68 32.53
C ALA A 90 41.90 -44.53 31.56
N ILE A 91 42.30 -43.32 31.96
CA ILE A 91 42.22 -42.05 31.21
C ILE A 91 42.60 -42.26 29.73
N TYR A 92 41.66 -42.01 28.82
CA TYR A 92 41.91 -42.10 27.38
C TYR A 92 42.87 -40.97 26.93
N PRO A 93 44.05 -41.26 26.37
CA PRO A 93 44.78 -40.26 25.64
C PRO A 93 43.93 -39.83 24.44
N ARG A 94 43.83 -38.52 24.23
CA ARG A 94 43.00 -37.79 23.24
C ARG A 94 42.94 -38.41 21.81
N GLY A 95 43.90 -39.28 21.47
CA GLY A 95 43.97 -40.00 20.20
C GLY A 95 43.00 -41.18 20.05
N GLU A 96 42.61 -41.91 21.09
CA GLU A 96 41.75 -43.11 20.93
C GLU A 96 40.27 -42.77 20.67
N GLN A 97 39.74 -41.70 21.28
CA GLN A 97 38.41 -41.19 20.93
C GLN A 97 38.37 -40.71 19.48
N GLN A 98 39.42 -40.02 19.02
CA GLN A 98 39.56 -39.63 17.61
C GLN A 98 39.63 -40.85 16.69
N VAL A 99 40.32 -41.92 17.10
CA VAL A 99 40.41 -43.14 16.29
C VAL A 99 39.07 -43.86 16.23
N ASN A 100 38.29 -43.93 17.32
CA ASN A 100 36.96 -44.53 17.29
C ASN A 100 35.96 -43.69 16.49
N GLU A 101 35.95 -42.37 16.67
CA GLU A 101 35.14 -41.45 15.86
C GLU A 101 35.51 -41.54 14.38
N TRP A 102 36.81 -41.69 14.07
CA TRP A 102 37.30 -41.91 12.72
C TRP A 102 36.93 -43.29 12.18
N TYR A 103 36.93 -44.34 13.01
CA TYR A 103 36.57 -45.70 12.60
C TYR A 103 35.08 -45.83 12.27
N GLU A 104 34.22 -45.05 12.91
CA GLU A 104 32.77 -45.05 12.67
C GLU A 104 32.35 -44.11 11.53
N ASN A 105 32.96 -42.94 11.43
CA ASN A 105 32.54 -41.90 10.48
C ASN A 105 33.50 -41.72 9.28
N GLU A 106 34.64 -42.43 9.27
CA GLU A 106 35.78 -42.27 8.34
C GLU A 106 36.40 -40.86 8.29
N ASN A 107 35.85 -39.89 9.04
CA ASN A 107 36.28 -38.50 9.17
C ASN A 107 36.10 -38.04 10.63
N LEU A 108 36.90 -37.07 11.07
CA LEU A 108 36.77 -36.45 12.38
C LEU A 108 35.47 -35.62 12.47
N THR A 109 34.73 -35.75 13.56
CA THR A 109 33.49 -34.98 13.81
C THR A 109 33.82 -33.50 14.03
N GLN A 110 33.07 -32.60 13.38
CA GLN A 110 33.20 -31.15 13.56
C GLN A 110 32.54 -30.71 14.88
N LYS A 111 33.00 -29.58 15.44
CA LYS A 111 32.53 -29.06 16.74
C LYS A 111 31.10 -28.47 16.74
N ASP A 112 30.48 -28.34 15.58
CA ASP A 112 29.22 -27.62 15.40
C ASP A 112 28.01 -28.57 15.61
N THR A 113 27.23 -28.35 16.66
CA THR A 113 26.17 -29.28 17.13
C THR A 113 25.09 -29.53 16.08
N ASN A 114 24.76 -28.53 15.25
CA ASN A 114 23.75 -28.66 14.19
C ASN A 114 24.17 -29.59 13.03
N GLN A 115 25.47 -29.91 12.93
CA GLN A 115 26.04 -30.76 11.89
C GLN A 115 26.29 -32.19 12.39
N VAL A 116 26.54 -32.35 13.70
CA VAL A 116 26.73 -33.65 14.38
C VAL A 116 25.40 -34.41 14.51
N ASP A 117 24.27 -33.72 14.65
CA ASP A 117 22.94 -34.34 14.77
C ASP A 117 22.42 -34.98 13.47
N LYS A 118 23.11 -34.78 12.34
CA LYS A 118 22.83 -35.51 11.09
C LYS A 118 23.60 -36.83 11.13
N ILE A 119 22.88 -37.96 11.18
CA ILE A 119 23.45 -39.33 11.24
C ILE A 119 24.60 -39.50 10.22
N THR A 120 25.85 -39.53 10.71
CA THR A 120 27.09 -39.72 9.91
C THR A 120 27.61 -41.16 9.91
N ASP A 121 26.79 -42.16 10.29
CA ASP A 121 27.25 -43.56 10.35
C ASP A 121 27.60 -44.10 8.96
N ARG A 122 28.90 -44.39 8.73
CA ARG A 122 29.46 -44.90 7.47
C ARG A 122 29.94 -46.34 7.55
N LYS A 123 29.71 -47.05 8.67
CA LYS A 123 30.19 -48.43 8.83
C LYS A 123 29.59 -49.35 7.75
N GLN A 124 30.45 -49.93 6.92
CA GLN A 124 30.16 -50.99 5.93
C GLN A 124 29.11 -50.65 4.82
N LYS A 125 28.91 -49.38 4.46
CA LYS A 125 28.06 -49.04 3.29
C LYS A 125 28.83 -49.11 1.97
N ILE A 126 29.28 -50.31 1.62
CA ILE A 126 29.96 -50.62 0.35
C ILE A 126 29.02 -51.51 -0.46
N GLY A 127 28.44 -50.97 -1.52
CA GLY A 127 27.70 -51.77 -2.50
C GLY A 127 28.66 -52.46 -3.45
N VAL A 128 28.71 -53.79 -3.43
CA VAL A 128 29.46 -54.60 -4.41
C VAL A 128 28.51 -55.01 -5.52
N PHE A 129 28.66 -54.43 -6.71
CA PHE A 129 28.05 -54.98 -7.93
C PHE A 129 29.02 -56.01 -8.53
N GLY A 130 28.50 -57.20 -8.87
CA GLY A 130 29.28 -58.42 -9.07
C GLY A 130 30.29 -58.43 -10.22
N ASN A 131 31.44 -57.77 -10.06
CA ASN A 131 32.69 -58.13 -10.73
C ASN A 131 33.94 -57.56 -10.03
N VAL A 132 35.03 -58.33 -10.00
CA VAL A 132 36.19 -58.18 -9.07
C VAL A 132 37.25 -57.18 -9.55
N HIS A 133 37.02 -56.43 -10.63
CA HIS A 133 38.01 -55.51 -11.17
C HIS A 133 37.38 -54.17 -11.61
N ASN A 134 37.13 -53.25 -10.68
CA ASN A 134 37.18 -51.79 -10.88
C ASN A 134 36.95 -51.01 -9.57
N PRO A 135 37.45 -49.77 -9.44
CA PRO A 135 37.53 -49.04 -8.16
C PRO A 135 36.14 -48.71 -7.59
N MET A 136 36.00 -48.97 -6.29
CA MET A 136 34.78 -48.82 -5.49
C MET A 136 34.30 -47.36 -5.42
N LYS A 137 32.99 -47.12 -5.57
CA LYS A 137 32.36 -45.81 -5.35
C LYS A 137 31.77 -45.77 -3.92
N ARG A 138 32.30 -44.90 -3.06
CA ARG A 138 31.75 -44.62 -1.72
C ARG A 138 30.48 -43.77 -1.86
N GLU A 139 29.45 -44.03 -1.06
CA GLU A 139 28.27 -43.17 -0.99
C GLU A 139 28.69 -41.77 -0.47
N GLN A 140 28.35 -40.71 -1.22
CA GLN A 140 28.55 -39.33 -0.76
C GLN A 140 27.37 -38.91 0.12
N ILE A 141 27.66 -38.18 1.21
CA ILE A 141 26.62 -37.59 2.06
C ILE A 141 25.86 -36.55 1.23
N ALA A 142 24.53 -36.61 1.23
CA ALA A 142 23.70 -35.57 0.66
C ALA A 142 23.87 -34.27 1.45
N THR A 143 24.70 -33.35 0.95
CA THR A 143 24.70 -31.97 1.40
C THR A 143 23.51 -31.27 0.75
N THR A 144 22.46 -31.00 1.52
CA THR A 144 21.45 -30.02 1.11
C THR A 144 22.08 -28.64 1.21
N ASP A 145 22.53 -28.08 0.08
CA ASP A 145 22.70 -26.64 -0.03
C ASP A 145 21.33 -26.01 0.24
N THR A 146 21.16 -25.49 1.45
CA THR A 146 19.90 -24.83 1.83
C THR A 146 19.93 -23.42 1.27
N PHE A 147 19.58 -23.27 -0.01
CA PHE A 147 18.88 -22.05 -0.38
C PHE A 147 17.55 -22.08 0.38
N SER A 148 17.37 -21.21 1.36
CA SER A 148 16.13 -21.13 2.13
C SER A 148 15.00 -20.68 1.20
N LEU A 149 14.25 -21.65 0.70
CA LEU A 149 12.99 -21.38 0.01
C LEU A 149 12.02 -20.75 1.03
N PRO A 150 11.40 -19.59 0.73
CA PRO A 150 10.54 -18.89 1.68
C PRO A 150 9.28 -19.66 2.08
N VAL A 151 8.95 -20.75 1.40
CA VAL A 151 7.79 -21.59 1.71
C VAL A 151 8.21 -23.07 1.73
N LYS A 152 8.05 -23.71 2.88
CA LYS A 152 8.34 -25.14 3.09
C LYS A 152 7.15 -25.98 2.60
N GLN A 153 7.42 -27.07 1.87
CA GLN A 153 6.40 -28.05 1.52
C GLN A 153 5.85 -28.68 2.81
N ASP A 154 4.55 -28.55 3.03
CA ASP A 154 3.82 -29.14 4.16
C ASP A 154 2.58 -29.88 3.64
N SER A 155 1.93 -30.67 4.47
CA SER A 155 0.67 -31.38 4.17
C SER A 155 -0.44 -30.45 3.64
N LEU A 156 -0.36 -29.14 3.90
CA LEU A 156 -1.28 -28.13 3.38
C LEU A 156 -0.92 -27.62 1.96
N ASN A 157 0.31 -27.82 1.48
CA ASN A 157 0.74 -27.43 0.14
C ASN A 157 1.62 -28.52 -0.52
N PRO A 158 1.02 -29.56 -1.12
CA PRO A 158 1.73 -30.74 -1.62
C PRO A 158 2.66 -30.49 -2.82
N ASN A 159 2.51 -29.39 -3.57
CA ASN A 159 3.12 -29.25 -4.91
C ASN A 159 4.25 -28.22 -5.03
N LEU A 160 4.78 -27.69 -3.92
CA LEU A 160 5.93 -26.74 -3.85
C LEU A 160 6.10 -25.91 -5.13
N LYS A 161 5.15 -25.00 -5.36
CA LYS A 161 5.17 -24.12 -6.54
C LYS A 161 6.02 -22.90 -6.23
N ASN A 162 7.13 -22.75 -6.94
CA ASN A 162 7.98 -21.55 -6.83
C ASN A 162 7.25 -20.35 -7.46
N THR A 163 7.49 -19.15 -6.94
CA THR A 163 7.09 -17.90 -7.58
C THR A 163 8.32 -17.18 -8.12
N ILE A 164 8.17 -16.50 -9.24
CA ILE A 164 9.18 -15.61 -9.80
C ILE A 164 8.63 -14.19 -9.80
N THR A 165 9.48 -13.22 -9.51
CA THR A 165 9.14 -11.80 -9.60
C THR A 165 9.71 -11.22 -10.89
N ARG A 166 8.88 -10.54 -11.67
CA ARG A 166 9.29 -9.83 -12.88
C ARG A 166 9.04 -8.33 -12.73
N PHE A 167 10.00 -7.53 -13.18
CA PHE A 167 9.82 -6.09 -13.32
C PHE A 167 9.19 -5.78 -14.67
N VAL A 168 8.15 -4.95 -14.66
CA VAL A 168 7.53 -4.43 -15.87
C VAL A 168 7.64 -2.91 -15.82
N ASN A 169 8.34 -2.35 -16.80
CA ASN A 169 8.49 -0.91 -16.95
C ASN A 169 7.44 -0.40 -17.95
N LEU A 170 6.56 0.47 -17.48
CA LEU A 170 5.52 1.11 -18.27
C LEU A 170 5.94 2.56 -18.51
N ASP A 171 6.40 2.84 -19.73
CA ASP A 171 6.88 4.16 -20.13
C ASP A 171 6.00 4.72 -21.24
N SER A 172 5.42 5.89 -21.01
CA SER A 172 4.48 6.52 -21.95
C SER A 172 5.15 6.93 -23.25
N GLN A 173 6.48 7.11 -23.30
CA GLN A 173 7.21 7.43 -24.53
C GLN A 173 7.04 6.33 -25.60
N PHE A 174 6.91 5.07 -25.18
CA PHE A 174 6.76 3.92 -26.07
C PHE A 174 5.30 3.48 -26.26
N ARG A 175 4.34 4.35 -25.90
CA ARG A 175 2.91 4.08 -26.10
C ARG A 175 2.62 3.75 -27.57
N GLN A 176 1.71 2.80 -27.78
CA GLN A 176 1.30 2.43 -29.13
C GLN A 176 0.47 3.55 -29.76
N TYR A 177 0.71 3.81 -31.04
CA TYR A 177 -0.07 4.79 -31.78
C TYR A 177 -1.51 4.30 -31.90
N THR A 178 -2.47 5.16 -31.58
CA THR A 178 -3.87 4.94 -31.91
C THR A 178 -4.22 5.85 -33.08
N ASN A 179 -5.19 5.47 -33.91
CA ASN A 179 -5.64 6.31 -35.03
C ASN A 179 -6.44 7.54 -34.56
N GLY A 180 -6.56 7.76 -33.25
CA GLY A 180 -7.24 8.89 -32.63
C GLY A 180 -6.30 10.04 -32.33
N ILE A 181 -6.88 11.24 -32.20
CA ILE A 181 -6.20 12.49 -31.82
C ILE A 181 -5.83 12.48 -30.32
N ASP A 182 -6.30 11.46 -29.56
CA ASP A 182 -6.40 11.45 -28.11
C ASP A 182 -5.52 10.39 -27.41
N SER A 183 -4.41 9.92 -28.01
CA SER A 183 -3.42 9.14 -27.24
C SER A 183 -2.62 10.08 -26.33
N THR A 184 -3.22 10.52 -25.24
CA THR A 184 -2.52 11.32 -24.23
C THR A 184 -1.46 10.47 -23.52
N SER A 185 -0.38 11.08 -23.05
CA SER A 185 0.62 10.35 -22.26
C SER A 185 0.05 9.83 -20.93
N ALA A 186 -1.06 10.39 -20.45
CA ALA A 186 -1.74 9.99 -19.23
C ALA A 186 -2.83 8.92 -19.41
N GLU A 187 -3.23 8.58 -20.65
CA GLU A 187 -4.19 7.52 -20.94
C GLU A 187 -3.81 6.80 -22.22
N TYR A 188 -3.36 5.54 -22.08
CA TYR A 188 -2.96 4.73 -23.22
C TYR A 188 -3.11 3.24 -22.96
N THR A 189 -3.11 2.47 -24.04
CA THR A 189 -3.07 1.01 -24.03
C THR A 189 -1.72 0.54 -24.56
N LEU A 190 -1.23 -0.57 -24.03
CA LEU A 190 0.04 -1.18 -24.40
C LEU A 190 -0.07 -2.70 -24.45
N ASP A 191 0.65 -3.30 -25.39
CA ASP A 191 0.93 -4.74 -25.39
C ASP A 191 2.32 -4.98 -24.78
N LEU A 192 2.42 -5.99 -23.92
CA LEU A 192 3.67 -6.37 -23.29
C LEU A 192 4.58 -7.11 -24.28
N SER A 193 5.90 -6.97 -24.10
CA SER A 193 6.89 -7.67 -24.92
C SER A 193 6.94 -9.17 -24.66
N ASP A 194 6.61 -9.59 -23.44
CA ASP A 194 6.44 -10.97 -23.03
C ASP A 194 5.15 -11.10 -22.22
N THR A 195 4.42 -12.18 -22.48
CA THR A 195 3.18 -12.50 -21.79
C THR A 195 3.49 -12.86 -20.34
N LEU A 196 2.86 -12.18 -19.38
CA LEU A 196 3.02 -12.52 -17.96
C LEU A 196 2.14 -13.72 -17.64
N LYS A 197 2.72 -14.91 -17.77
CA LYS A 197 2.02 -16.18 -17.52
C LYS A 197 1.82 -16.44 -16.03
N ASP A 198 0.65 -16.95 -15.68
CA ASP A 198 0.28 -17.35 -14.31
C ASP A 198 0.56 -16.27 -13.25
N THR A 199 0.20 -15.03 -13.53
CA THR A 199 0.35 -13.89 -12.62
C THR A 199 -0.57 -14.03 -11.42
N LEU A 200 -0.01 -13.92 -10.21
CA LEU A 200 -0.70 -14.02 -8.92
C LEU A 200 -0.97 -12.66 -8.30
N SER A 201 -0.06 -11.70 -8.49
CA SER A 201 -0.21 -10.35 -7.98
C SER A 201 0.58 -9.32 -8.79
N ILE A 202 0.13 -8.07 -8.73
CA ILE A 202 0.83 -6.89 -9.26
C ILE A 202 0.93 -5.86 -8.16
N ARG A 203 2.10 -5.22 -8.03
CA ARG A 203 2.31 -4.09 -7.11
C ARG A 203 3.19 -3.02 -7.71
N ILE A 204 3.05 -1.80 -7.21
CA ILE A 204 3.84 -0.64 -7.67
C ILE A 204 5.23 -0.69 -7.05
N TYR A 205 6.28 -0.45 -7.84
CA TYR A 205 7.66 -0.37 -7.36
C TYR A 205 8.17 1.07 -7.25
N SER A 206 8.06 1.83 -8.34
CA SER A 206 8.54 3.22 -8.43
C SER A 206 7.85 3.96 -9.57
N TYR A 207 7.82 5.29 -9.51
CA TYR A 207 7.39 6.11 -10.65
C TYR A 207 8.32 7.30 -10.85
N GLN A 208 8.34 7.81 -12.08
CA GLN A 208 9.01 9.04 -12.47
C GLN A 208 8.04 9.85 -13.31
N ILE A 209 7.55 10.96 -12.75
CA ILE A 209 6.55 11.81 -13.40
C ILE A 209 7.07 13.24 -13.41
N PRO A 210 7.19 13.90 -14.56
CA PRO A 210 7.56 15.31 -14.60
C PRO A 210 6.39 16.17 -14.10
N TYR A 211 6.70 17.17 -13.26
CA TYR A 211 5.71 18.10 -12.73
C TYR A 211 5.30 19.12 -13.81
N THR A 212 4.40 18.70 -14.71
CA THR A 212 4.02 19.48 -15.89
C THR A 212 2.54 19.81 -15.95
N TRP A 213 1.73 19.28 -15.05
CA TRP A 213 0.32 19.65 -14.91
C TRP A 213 0.16 21.01 -14.24
N TYR A 214 -0.95 21.67 -14.52
CA TYR A 214 -1.25 23.00 -13.97
C TYR A 214 -2.41 22.95 -12.99
N ALA A 215 -2.31 23.74 -11.92
CA ALA A 215 -3.43 24.01 -11.02
C ALA A 215 -4.56 24.77 -11.73
N ILE A 216 -4.19 25.72 -12.60
CA ILE A 216 -5.10 26.46 -13.47
C ILE A 216 -4.83 26.05 -14.91
N ASP A 217 -5.79 25.39 -15.55
CA ASP A 217 -5.66 24.79 -16.87
C ASP A 217 -6.94 24.97 -17.71
N THR A 218 -6.76 25.23 -19.00
CA THR A 218 -7.86 25.25 -19.97
C THR A 218 -8.47 23.86 -20.15
N ALA A 219 -7.70 22.79 -19.93
CA ALA A 219 -8.19 21.41 -19.97
C ALA A 219 -9.28 21.13 -18.94
N TYR A 220 -9.23 21.80 -17.78
CA TYR A 220 -10.20 21.68 -16.69
C TYR A 220 -11.24 22.81 -16.68
N GLY A 221 -11.10 23.81 -17.57
CA GLY A 221 -12.02 24.94 -17.68
C GLY A 221 -11.99 25.91 -16.49
N ASN A 222 -10.94 25.89 -15.67
CA ASN A 222 -10.85 26.64 -14.42
C ASN A 222 -10.05 27.95 -14.52
N THR A 223 -9.99 28.52 -15.73
CA THR A 223 -9.10 29.65 -16.05
C THR A 223 -9.75 31.02 -15.92
N CYS A 224 -11.04 31.09 -15.65
CA CYS A 224 -11.81 32.30 -15.94
C CYS A 224 -12.98 32.55 -14.98
N LEU A 225 -13.42 33.80 -15.00
CA LEU A 225 -14.62 34.31 -14.36
C LEU A 225 -15.25 35.37 -15.26
N TRP A 226 -16.48 35.79 -14.96
CA TRP A 226 -17.17 36.85 -15.71
C TRP A 226 -17.57 38.01 -14.81
N VAL A 227 -17.55 39.22 -15.36
CA VAL A 227 -18.16 40.40 -14.74
C VAL A 227 -19.38 40.77 -15.55
N ILE A 228 -20.54 40.80 -14.90
CA ILE A 228 -21.83 40.99 -15.53
C ILE A 228 -22.45 42.31 -15.07
N ASP A 229 -22.72 43.19 -16.02
CA ASP A 229 -23.44 44.45 -15.82
C ASP A 229 -24.49 44.63 -16.92
N GLY A 230 -25.77 44.51 -16.55
CA GLY A 230 -26.87 44.51 -17.53
C GLY A 230 -26.74 43.38 -18.55
N ASP A 231 -26.66 43.75 -19.84
CA ASP A 231 -26.51 42.81 -20.96
C ASP A 231 -25.05 42.45 -21.26
N TYR A 232 -24.08 43.09 -20.60
CA TYR A 232 -22.66 42.84 -20.82
C TYR A 232 -22.16 41.74 -19.88
N ALA A 233 -21.56 40.69 -20.46
CA ALA A 233 -20.86 39.63 -19.72
C ALA A 233 -19.40 39.58 -20.18
N VAL A 234 -18.51 40.19 -19.40
CA VAL A 234 -17.08 40.34 -19.76
C VAL A 234 -16.29 39.16 -19.19
N PRO A 235 -15.67 38.30 -20.02
CA PRO A 235 -14.81 37.22 -19.54
C PRO A 235 -13.45 37.77 -19.11
N VAL A 236 -13.02 37.38 -17.91
CA VAL A 236 -11.67 37.64 -17.39
C VAL A 236 -10.96 36.29 -17.31
N SER A 237 -9.97 36.09 -18.17
CA SER A 237 -9.26 34.81 -18.31
C SER A 237 -7.81 34.93 -17.86
N VAL A 238 -7.44 34.13 -16.86
CA VAL A 238 -6.07 33.99 -16.38
C VAL A 238 -5.36 32.94 -17.24
N PRO A 239 -4.10 33.17 -17.64
CA PRO A 239 -3.34 32.15 -18.38
C PRO A 239 -3.26 30.82 -17.61
N ALA A 240 -3.08 29.72 -18.34
CA ALA A 240 -2.86 28.42 -17.72
C ALA A 240 -1.46 28.35 -17.09
N GLY A 241 -1.34 27.74 -15.93
CA GLY A 241 -0.07 27.58 -15.24
C GLY A 241 -0.18 27.32 -13.74
N ASN A 242 1.00 27.20 -13.12
CA ASN A 242 1.16 27.15 -11.68
C ASN A 242 1.64 28.52 -11.17
N TYR A 243 1.01 29.01 -10.11
CA TYR A 243 1.26 30.35 -9.60
C TYR A 243 1.62 30.30 -8.12
N THR A 244 2.55 31.15 -7.70
CA THR A 244 2.66 31.55 -6.29
C THR A 244 1.57 32.57 -6.00
N SER A 245 1.20 32.78 -4.73
CA SER A 245 0.14 33.73 -4.37
C SER A 245 0.40 35.15 -4.91
N THR A 246 1.65 35.62 -4.87
CA THR A 246 2.05 36.93 -5.41
C THR A 246 1.99 36.97 -6.93
N ASN A 247 2.47 35.91 -7.61
CA ASN A 247 2.40 35.84 -9.07
C ASN A 247 0.95 35.76 -9.55
N PHE A 248 0.09 35.06 -8.82
CA PHE A 248 -1.33 34.95 -9.11
C PHE A 248 -2.04 36.30 -8.98
N GLN A 249 -1.77 37.08 -7.93
CA GLN A 249 -2.31 38.43 -7.77
C GLN A 249 -1.99 39.30 -8.99
N THR A 250 -0.72 39.32 -9.41
CA THR A 250 -0.28 40.09 -10.59
C THR A 250 -0.92 39.55 -11.88
N ALA A 251 -0.97 38.22 -12.06
CA ALA A 251 -1.55 37.61 -13.25
C ALA A 251 -3.06 37.92 -13.37
N LEU A 252 -3.80 37.87 -12.27
CA LEU A 252 -5.23 38.20 -12.24
C LEU A 252 -5.47 39.70 -12.49
N GLY A 253 -4.67 40.59 -11.88
CA GLY A 253 -4.74 42.03 -12.15
C GLY A 253 -4.46 42.38 -13.62
N ASN A 254 -3.48 41.70 -14.23
CA ASN A 254 -3.20 41.81 -15.66
C ASN A 254 -4.36 41.27 -16.50
N ALA A 255 -4.99 40.15 -16.10
CA ALA A 255 -6.15 39.61 -16.80
C ALA A 255 -7.34 40.57 -16.83
N PHE A 256 -7.61 41.29 -15.74
CA PHE A 256 -8.62 42.36 -15.71
C PHE A 256 -8.25 43.51 -16.66
N SER A 257 -6.98 43.91 -16.66
CA SER A 257 -6.48 44.97 -17.56
C SER A 257 -6.62 44.58 -19.04
N THR A 258 -6.26 43.33 -19.38
CA THR A 258 -6.42 42.78 -20.74
C THR A 258 -7.88 42.63 -21.14
N ALA A 259 -8.77 42.31 -20.20
CA ALA A 259 -10.20 42.25 -20.47
C ALA A 259 -10.81 43.63 -20.79
N GLY A 260 -10.15 44.74 -20.41
CA GLY A 260 -10.59 46.11 -20.68
C GLY A 260 -10.94 46.94 -19.43
N PHE A 261 -10.71 46.41 -18.23
CA PHE A 261 -10.92 47.15 -16.99
C PHE A 261 -9.76 48.12 -16.72
N ASP A 262 -10.10 49.33 -16.28
CA ASP A 262 -9.12 50.39 -15.99
C ASP A 262 -8.15 49.96 -14.86
N PRO A 263 -6.83 49.90 -15.12
CA PRO A 263 -5.82 49.49 -14.13
C PRO A 263 -5.51 50.56 -13.08
N SER A 264 -6.15 51.74 -13.15
CA SER A 264 -5.92 52.84 -12.20
C SER A 264 -6.26 52.49 -10.74
N ILE A 265 -7.09 51.46 -10.53
CA ILE A 265 -7.45 50.91 -9.22
C ILE A 265 -6.80 49.55 -9.06
N ASN A 266 -6.25 49.27 -7.87
CA ASN A 266 -5.76 47.94 -7.56
C ASN A 266 -6.94 46.97 -7.38
N ILE A 267 -7.27 46.24 -8.44
CA ILE A 267 -8.43 45.34 -8.49
C ILE A 267 -8.26 44.12 -7.57
N VAL A 268 -7.03 43.62 -7.42
CA VAL A 268 -6.76 42.36 -6.73
C VAL A 268 -5.82 42.60 -5.56
N GLU A 269 -6.28 42.27 -4.36
CA GLU A 269 -5.49 42.33 -3.14
C GLU A 269 -5.32 40.93 -2.56
N PHE A 270 -4.10 40.59 -2.15
CA PHE A 270 -3.80 39.36 -1.45
C PHE A 270 -3.14 39.68 -0.11
N ASN A 271 -3.67 39.10 0.97
CA ASN A 271 -3.09 39.23 2.31
C ASN A 271 -2.25 37.99 2.63
N SER A 272 -0.93 38.15 2.71
CA SER A 272 0.02 37.05 2.96
C SER A 272 -0.13 36.36 4.31
N ASN A 273 -0.66 37.05 5.33
CA ASN A 273 -0.83 36.48 6.67
C ASN A 273 -2.08 35.60 6.77
N SER A 274 -3.18 36.03 6.13
CA SER A 274 -4.45 35.29 6.13
C SER A 274 -4.60 34.33 4.95
N GLY A 275 -3.84 34.55 3.87
CA GLY A 275 -3.98 33.80 2.61
C GLY A 275 -5.27 34.12 1.84
N ILE A 276 -5.99 35.18 2.22
CA ILE A 276 -7.27 35.56 1.63
C ILE A 276 -7.03 36.53 0.47
N ILE A 277 -7.74 36.29 -0.64
CA ILE A 277 -7.81 37.20 -1.79
C ILE A 277 -9.06 38.08 -1.71
N LYS A 278 -8.93 39.32 -2.16
CA LYS A 278 -10.00 40.32 -2.17
C LYS A 278 -10.08 41.00 -3.54
N LEU A 279 -11.29 41.15 -4.06
CA LEU A 279 -11.59 41.82 -5.33
C LEU A 279 -12.20 43.20 -5.06
N ASN A 280 -11.51 44.25 -5.50
CA ASN A 280 -11.93 45.65 -5.39
C ASN A 280 -12.34 46.19 -6.76
N LEU A 281 -13.56 45.86 -7.19
CA LEU A 281 -14.06 46.25 -8.51
C LEU A 281 -14.92 47.52 -8.49
N PHE A 282 -15.31 48.03 -7.32
CA PHE A 282 -16.17 49.20 -7.22
C PHE A 282 -15.54 50.44 -7.87
N ASN A 283 -16.31 51.18 -8.67
CA ASN A 283 -15.88 52.34 -9.47
C ASN A 283 -14.83 52.06 -10.55
N VAL A 284 -14.50 50.80 -10.84
CA VAL A 284 -13.64 50.45 -11.97
C VAL A 284 -14.42 50.64 -13.28
N LYS A 285 -13.78 51.26 -14.27
CA LYS A 285 -14.38 51.48 -15.60
C LYS A 285 -14.04 50.33 -16.52
N TYR A 286 -15.05 49.82 -17.22
CA TYR A 286 -14.86 48.88 -18.31
C TYR A 286 -14.82 49.65 -19.63
N ASN A 287 -13.70 49.51 -20.35
CA ASN A 287 -13.47 50.15 -21.63
C ASN A 287 -13.34 49.11 -22.74
N GLU A 288 -14.07 49.32 -23.82
CA GLU A 288 -13.96 48.53 -25.05
C GLU A 288 -13.60 49.48 -26.20
N ASN A 289 -12.55 49.16 -26.95
CA ASN A 289 -12.06 49.98 -28.07
C ASN A 289 -11.81 51.47 -27.71
N GLY A 290 -11.39 51.75 -26.47
CA GLY A 290 -11.11 53.10 -25.99
C GLY A 290 -12.33 53.90 -25.53
N VAL A 291 -13.52 53.29 -25.48
CA VAL A 291 -14.76 53.91 -24.99
C VAL A 291 -15.19 53.24 -23.69
N THR A 292 -15.52 54.03 -22.68
CA THR A 292 -16.11 53.51 -21.43
C THR A 292 -17.54 53.05 -21.69
N ILE A 293 -17.79 51.75 -21.56
CA ILE A 293 -19.11 51.15 -21.76
C ILE A 293 -19.93 51.24 -20.47
N PHE A 294 -19.35 50.82 -19.35
CA PHE A 294 -19.98 50.92 -18.03
C PHE A 294 -18.96 51.15 -16.93
N THR A 295 -19.45 51.63 -15.78
CA THR A 295 -18.68 51.73 -14.54
C THR A 295 -19.26 50.72 -13.56
N VAL A 296 -18.41 49.92 -12.95
CA VAL A 296 -18.82 48.88 -12.01
C VAL A 296 -19.45 49.53 -10.77
N THR A 297 -20.67 49.10 -10.45
CA THR A 297 -21.42 49.55 -9.27
C THR A 297 -21.84 48.36 -8.40
N THR A 298 -22.58 48.59 -7.33
CA THR A 298 -23.07 47.53 -6.44
C THR A 298 -24.13 46.62 -7.09
N THR A 299 -24.66 46.98 -8.27
CA THR A 299 -25.57 46.11 -9.04
C THR A 299 -24.82 45.13 -9.94
N THR A 300 -23.54 45.40 -10.23
CA THR A 300 -22.68 44.55 -11.05
C THR A 300 -22.39 43.25 -10.29
N THR A 301 -22.39 42.13 -11.02
CA THR A 301 -22.20 40.79 -10.45
C THR A 301 -20.91 40.16 -10.96
N ILE A 302 -20.10 39.61 -10.07
CA ILE A 302 -18.95 38.77 -10.39
C ILE A 302 -19.44 37.32 -10.40
N MET A 303 -19.42 36.68 -11.57
CA MET A 303 -19.83 35.30 -11.76
C MET A 303 -18.61 34.39 -11.87
N PHE A 304 -18.57 33.39 -11.00
CA PHE A 304 -17.54 32.35 -10.95
C PHE A 304 -17.99 31.04 -11.60
N TYR A 305 -19.30 30.80 -11.65
CA TYR A 305 -19.87 29.61 -12.25
C TYR A 305 -21.25 29.88 -12.84
N ASP A 306 -21.43 29.48 -14.10
CA ASP A 306 -22.70 29.56 -14.81
C ASP A 306 -23.34 28.16 -14.90
N PHE A 307 -24.41 27.93 -14.14
CA PHE A 307 -25.18 26.69 -14.21
C PHE A 307 -25.92 26.49 -15.54
N THR A 308 -26.11 27.56 -16.33
CA THR A 308 -26.77 27.46 -17.64
C THR A 308 -25.84 26.98 -18.74
N GLY A 309 -24.52 27.12 -18.55
CA GLY A 309 -23.50 26.77 -19.53
C GLY A 309 -23.50 27.67 -20.78
N VAL A 310 -24.19 28.81 -20.74
CA VAL A 310 -24.27 29.76 -21.85
C VAL A 310 -23.00 30.61 -21.93
N LEU A 311 -22.46 31.00 -20.78
CA LEU A 311 -21.23 31.78 -20.72
C LEU A 311 -20.01 30.89 -20.99
N GLN A 312 -19.17 31.33 -21.92
CA GLN A 312 -17.94 30.65 -22.31
C GLN A 312 -16.76 31.59 -22.13
N CYS A 313 -15.63 31.05 -21.67
CA CYS A 313 -14.43 31.84 -21.39
C CYS A 313 -13.60 32.13 -22.63
N ASN A 314 -13.59 31.20 -23.58
CA ASN A 314 -13.02 31.36 -24.91
C ASN A 314 -14.07 30.96 -25.93
N ASN A 315 -14.26 31.79 -26.96
CA ASN A 315 -15.28 31.60 -27.99
C ASN A 315 -14.77 30.66 -29.11
N ASN A 316 -14.23 29.50 -28.72
CA ASN A 316 -13.77 28.48 -29.64
C ASN A 316 -14.79 27.33 -29.67
N CYS A 317 -15.00 26.70 -30.83
CA CYS A 317 -15.89 25.54 -30.98
C CYS A 317 -15.49 24.30 -30.14
N TYR A 318 -14.39 24.39 -29.38
CA TYR A 318 -13.92 23.42 -28.41
C TYR A 318 -13.75 24.14 -27.06
N SER A 319 -14.85 24.46 -26.40
CA SER A 319 -14.81 24.96 -25.02
C SER A 319 -15.09 23.79 -24.08
N LYS A 320 -14.05 23.28 -23.42
CA LYS A 320 -14.22 22.51 -22.19
C LYS A 320 -14.64 23.49 -21.09
N SER A 321 -15.92 23.84 -21.07
CA SER A 321 -16.49 24.54 -19.91
C SER A 321 -16.29 23.66 -18.69
N ASN A 322 -15.92 24.25 -17.55
CA ASN A 322 -15.78 23.49 -16.33
C ASN A 322 -17.15 22.93 -15.93
N HIS A 323 -17.25 21.61 -15.85
CA HIS A 323 -18.51 20.93 -15.53
C HIS A 323 -18.80 20.94 -14.03
N ASP A 324 -17.80 21.22 -13.19
CA ASP A 324 -17.88 21.09 -11.74
C ASP A 324 -17.67 22.45 -11.04
N PHE A 325 -18.66 22.84 -10.23
CA PHE A 325 -18.64 24.09 -9.46
C PHE A 325 -17.43 24.19 -8.53
N ASN A 326 -17.06 23.07 -7.90
CA ASN A 326 -15.92 22.97 -6.97
C ASN A 326 -14.54 22.90 -7.68
N ASN A 327 -14.50 23.07 -8.99
CA ASN A 327 -13.27 23.14 -9.77
C ASN A 327 -13.05 24.51 -10.41
N THR A 328 -13.91 25.50 -10.17
CA THR A 328 -13.85 26.82 -10.83
C THR A 328 -12.70 27.69 -10.34
N LEU A 329 -12.35 28.72 -11.13
CA LEU A 329 -11.38 29.73 -10.70
C LEU A 329 -11.82 30.41 -9.39
N GLY A 330 -13.12 30.72 -9.26
CA GLY A 330 -13.67 31.25 -8.02
C GLY A 330 -13.45 30.30 -6.83
N TRP A 331 -13.61 28.99 -7.03
CA TRP A 331 -13.32 28.00 -5.99
C TRP A 331 -11.84 27.98 -5.59
N ILE A 332 -10.93 28.02 -6.56
CA ILE A 332 -9.49 28.14 -6.32
C ILE A 332 -9.16 29.41 -5.52
N MET A 333 -9.79 30.53 -5.88
CA MET A 333 -9.67 31.82 -5.19
C MET A 333 -10.27 31.84 -3.78
N GLY A 334 -11.04 30.81 -3.40
CA GLY A 334 -11.67 30.73 -2.09
C GLY A 334 -13.13 31.19 -2.05
N TYR A 335 -13.71 31.64 -3.16
CA TYR A 335 -15.14 31.90 -3.27
C TYR A 335 -15.90 30.58 -3.29
N ARG A 336 -16.98 30.50 -2.51
CA ARG A 336 -17.81 29.29 -2.34
C ARG A 336 -19.23 29.50 -2.87
N VAL A 337 -19.43 30.52 -3.70
CA VAL A 337 -20.70 30.82 -4.37
C VAL A 337 -20.50 30.96 -5.87
N PRO A 338 -21.54 30.67 -6.66
CA PRO A 338 -21.48 30.80 -8.13
C PRO A 338 -21.35 32.26 -8.57
N TYR A 339 -21.83 33.21 -7.79
CA TYR A 339 -21.67 34.62 -8.06
C TYR A 339 -21.74 35.46 -6.77
N VAL A 340 -21.19 36.67 -6.82
CA VAL A 340 -21.30 37.70 -5.77
C VAL A 340 -21.61 39.06 -6.41
N THR A 341 -22.38 39.90 -5.74
CA THR A 341 -22.54 41.30 -6.12
C THR A 341 -21.34 42.11 -5.63
N VAL A 342 -20.93 43.12 -6.40
CA VAL A 342 -19.77 43.95 -6.03
C VAL A 342 -20.05 44.74 -4.75
N ASP A 343 -19.12 44.70 -3.80
CA ASP A 343 -19.15 45.54 -2.59
C ASP A 343 -18.22 46.75 -2.76
N ALA A 344 -18.67 47.92 -2.32
CA ALA A 344 -17.87 49.14 -2.28
C ALA A 344 -16.63 49.02 -1.39
N SER A 345 -16.71 48.19 -0.34
CA SER A 345 -15.56 47.87 0.52
C SER A 345 -14.65 46.79 -0.06
N GLY A 346 -15.05 46.18 -1.19
CA GLY A 346 -14.40 45.07 -1.84
C GLY A 346 -14.84 43.70 -1.32
N ASN A 347 -14.92 42.73 -2.22
CA ASN A 347 -15.38 41.39 -1.92
C ASN A 347 -14.20 40.54 -1.43
N SER A 348 -14.21 40.13 -0.16
CA SER A 348 -13.22 39.18 0.37
C SER A 348 -13.71 37.74 0.22
N ALA A 349 -12.82 36.84 -0.19
CA ALA A 349 -13.13 35.42 -0.26
C ALA A 349 -13.36 34.81 1.15
N PRO A 350 -14.35 33.90 1.31
CA PRO A 350 -14.59 33.20 2.58
C PRO A 350 -13.52 32.15 2.92
N ALA A 351 -12.78 31.65 1.93
CA ALA A 351 -11.72 30.66 2.11
C ALA A 351 -10.36 31.16 1.59
N ILE A 352 -9.30 30.46 2.02
CA ILE A 352 -7.92 30.71 1.61
C ILE A 352 -7.73 30.33 0.14
N LEU A 353 -6.87 31.08 -0.55
CA LEU A 353 -6.43 30.82 -1.92
C LEU A 353 -5.69 29.46 -2.01
N ASP A 354 -6.19 28.53 -2.81
CA ASP A 354 -5.63 27.18 -2.98
C ASP A 354 -5.01 26.98 -4.37
N LEU A 355 -3.70 27.18 -4.46
CA LEU A 355 -2.93 27.03 -5.71
C LEU A 355 -2.07 25.75 -5.74
N ASN A 356 -2.32 24.79 -4.85
CA ASN A 356 -1.47 23.60 -4.70
C ASN A 356 -1.63 22.59 -5.84
N GLY A 357 -2.71 22.68 -6.62
CA GLY A 357 -3.05 21.70 -7.66
C GLY A 357 -3.54 20.37 -7.06
N PRO A 358 -3.45 19.25 -7.79
CA PRO A 358 -3.86 17.96 -7.26
C PRO A 358 -2.99 17.57 -6.06
N LYS A 359 -3.60 16.94 -5.05
CA LYS A 359 -2.90 16.54 -3.80
C LYS A 359 -2.18 15.21 -3.92
N TYR A 360 -2.70 14.33 -4.75
CA TYR A 360 -2.18 13.01 -5.06
C TYR A 360 -2.62 12.63 -6.47
N LEU A 361 -1.91 11.70 -7.08
CA LEU A 361 -2.30 11.12 -8.36
C LEU A 361 -2.82 9.71 -8.14
N ILE A 362 -3.66 9.25 -9.04
CA ILE A 362 -4.25 7.91 -8.96
C ILE A 362 -3.77 7.14 -10.18
N LEU A 363 -3.12 6.01 -9.93
CA LEU A 363 -2.69 5.09 -10.96
C LEU A 363 -3.78 4.04 -11.16
N VAL A 364 -4.37 4.03 -12.35
CA VAL A 364 -5.33 3.03 -12.79
C VAL A 364 -4.61 2.12 -13.79
N ILE A 365 -4.60 0.83 -13.49
CA ILE A 365 -4.11 -0.19 -14.43
C ILE A 365 -5.24 -1.17 -14.65
N ASP A 366 -5.69 -1.28 -15.89
CA ASP A 366 -6.66 -2.29 -16.32
C ASP A 366 -5.91 -3.35 -17.15
N ASP A 367 -5.81 -4.55 -16.61
CA ASP A 367 -5.17 -5.71 -17.23
C ASP A 367 -6.20 -6.65 -17.90
N TYR A 368 -7.44 -6.18 -18.10
CA TYR A 368 -8.56 -6.89 -18.71
C TYR A 368 -8.99 -8.17 -18.00
N ASN A 369 -8.47 -8.44 -16.80
CA ASN A 369 -8.90 -9.51 -15.93
C ASN A 369 -9.77 -8.94 -14.81
N GLN A 370 -10.97 -9.45 -14.62
CA GLN A 370 -11.87 -8.98 -13.54
C GLN A 370 -11.81 -9.87 -12.28
N ASN A 371 -11.00 -10.93 -12.32
CA ASN A 371 -10.86 -11.91 -11.24
C ASN A 371 -9.80 -11.49 -10.22
N HIS A 372 -9.92 -10.27 -9.72
CA HIS A 372 -8.99 -9.70 -8.74
C HIS A 372 -9.72 -8.98 -7.61
N ILE A 373 -8.98 -8.78 -6.53
CA ILE A 373 -9.29 -7.77 -5.52
C ILE A 373 -8.14 -6.78 -5.47
N ASN A 374 -8.51 -5.50 -5.45
CA ASN A 374 -7.53 -4.45 -5.19
C ASN A 374 -7.59 -4.17 -3.70
N ASN A 375 -6.44 -4.20 -3.03
CA ASN A 375 -6.33 -3.73 -1.65
C ASN A 375 -6.33 -2.19 -1.57
N SER A 376 -6.57 -1.52 -2.69
CA SER A 376 -6.17 -0.14 -2.90
C SER A 376 -7.40 0.72 -3.19
N LEU A 377 -7.74 1.52 -2.18
CA LEU A 377 -8.72 2.61 -2.17
C LEU A 377 -10.19 2.23 -1.92
N VAL A 378 -10.65 2.49 -0.70
CA VAL A 378 -12.07 2.75 -0.41
C VAL A 378 -12.27 4.26 -0.39
N SER A 379 -13.08 4.77 -1.31
CA SER A 379 -13.33 6.21 -1.48
C SER A 379 -14.74 6.61 -1.04
N ILE A 380 -14.99 7.92 -0.93
CA ILE A 380 -16.29 8.48 -0.54
C ILE A 380 -17.28 8.24 -1.68
N SER A 381 -18.21 7.31 -1.48
CA SER A 381 -19.29 7.08 -2.44
C SER A 381 -20.41 8.11 -2.28
N GLN A 382 -21.03 8.48 -3.40
CA GLN A 382 -22.27 9.25 -3.41
C GLN A 382 -23.45 8.31 -3.59
N PHE A 383 -24.53 8.55 -2.85
CA PHE A 383 -25.76 7.79 -3.03
C PHE A 383 -26.37 8.10 -4.39
N ASN A 384 -26.89 7.07 -5.05
CA ASN A 384 -27.66 7.25 -6.27
C ASN A 384 -29.02 7.88 -5.92
N ASN A 385 -29.27 9.09 -6.39
CA ASN A 385 -30.52 9.83 -6.16
C ASN A 385 -31.69 9.33 -7.02
N THR A 386 -31.49 8.30 -7.85
CA THR A 386 -32.58 7.72 -8.65
C THR A 386 -33.44 6.79 -7.81
N LEU A 387 -34.69 7.20 -7.61
CA LEU A 387 -35.70 6.39 -6.93
C LEU A 387 -36.55 5.62 -7.94
N LYS A 388 -36.84 4.35 -7.63
CA LYS A 388 -37.80 3.54 -8.39
C LYS A 388 -39.21 4.12 -8.24
N MET A 389 -40.04 3.97 -9.27
CA MET A 389 -41.43 4.40 -9.15
C MET A 389 -42.15 3.54 -8.11
N PRO A 390 -43.05 4.13 -7.32
CA PRO A 390 -43.86 3.36 -6.39
C PRO A 390 -44.78 2.38 -7.14
N ASN A 391 -45.11 1.25 -6.52
CA ASN A 391 -45.97 0.22 -7.12
C ASN A 391 -47.39 0.71 -7.50
N TYR A 392 -47.84 1.83 -6.93
CA TYR A 392 -49.14 2.45 -7.20
C TYR A 392 -49.10 3.48 -8.35
N TYR A 393 -47.95 3.69 -8.98
CA TYR A 393 -47.84 4.51 -10.19
C TYR A 393 -48.33 3.74 -11.41
N SER A 394 -49.18 4.37 -12.22
CA SER A 394 -49.58 3.88 -13.54
C SER A 394 -49.35 4.97 -14.60
N PRO A 395 -48.87 4.63 -15.81
CA PRO A 395 -48.79 5.56 -16.93
C PRO A 395 -50.13 6.18 -17.35
N ASP A 396 -51.26 5.54 -17.00
CA ASP A 396 -52.61 5.97 -17.37
C ASP A 396 -53.17 7.11 -16.50
N LEU A 397 -52.44 7.51 -15.45
CA LEU A 397 -52.86 8.60 -14.58
C LEU A 397 -52.90 9.93 -15.36
N PRO A 398 -53.90 10.80 -15.11
CA PRO A 398 -53.95 12.09 -15.78
C PRO A 398 -52.71 12.91 -15.43
N TYR A 399 -52.11 13.55 -16.43
CA TYR A 399 -50.90 14.33 -16.25
C TYR A 399 -50.91 15.59 -17.12
N THR A 400 -50.08 16.55 -16.73
CA THR A 400 -49.70 17.68 -17.57
C THR A 400 -48.18 17.73 -17.69
N CYS A 401 -47.68 18.32 -18.76
CA CYS A 401 -46.24 18.55 -18.93
C CYS A 401 -45.92 20.00 -18.58
N ILE A 402 -44.89 20.21 -17.76
CA ILE A 402 -44.34 21.53 -17.50
C ILE A 402 -43.08 21.69 -18.35
N THR A 403 -42.95 22.85 -19.01
CA THR A 403 -41.74 23.18 -19.77
C THR A 403 -40.67 23.80 -18.85
N PRO A 404 -39.37 23.65 -19.16
CA PRO A 404 -38.29 24.29 -18.41
C PRO A 404 -38.51 25.78 -18.10
N ALA A 405 -39.04 26.53 -19.07
CA ALA A 405 -39.30 27.96 -18.95
C ALA A 405 -40.35 28.30 -17.87
N GLN A 406 -41.25 27.37 -17.54
CA GLN A 406 -42.31 27.58 -16.55
C GLN A 406 -41.87 27.26 -15.11
N LYS A 407 -40.85 26.42 -14.94
CA LYS A 407 -40.41 25.95 -13.61
C LYS A 407 -39.26 26.80 -13.02
N GLY A 408 -38.40 27.35 -13.88
CA GLY A 408 -37.25 28.16 -13.45
C GLY A 408 -36.16 27.34 -12.74
N ASN A 409 -35.29 28.02 -11.99
CA ASN A 409 -34.26 27.40 -11.15
C ASN A 409 -34.38 27.86 -9.70
N ASN A 410 -33.83 27.08 -8.77
CA ASN A 410 -33.85 27.37 -7.33
C ASN A 410 -32.59 28.12 -6.83
N LEU A 411 -31.80 28.73 -7.72
CA LEU A 411 -30.47 29.27 -7.37
C LEU A 411 -30.51 30.32 -6.27
N LYS A 412 -31.42 31.29 -6.42
CA LYS A 412 -31.55 32.43 -5.50
C LYS A 412 -31.99 31.98 -4.11
N GLU A 413 -32.92 31.02 -4.04
CA GLU A 413 -33.40 30.44 -2.80
C GLU A 413 -32.27 29.68 -2.07
N LEU A 414 -31.47 28.91 -2.79
CA LEU A 414 -30.32 28.18 -2.23
C LEU A 414 -29.23 29.11 -1.70
N ILE A 415 -28.94 30.19 -2.41
CA ILE A 415 -27.96 31.19 -1.94
C ILE A 415 -28.49 31.89 -0.67
N GLN A 416 -29.79 32.19 -0.62
CA GLN A 416 -30.41 32.76 0.56
C GLN A 416 -30.42 31.79 1.76
N GLU A 417 -30.72 30.50 1.53
CA GLU A 417 -30.63 29.45 2.56
C GLU A 417 -29.19 29.31 3.10
N ALA A 418 -28.20 29.29 2.21
CA ALA A 418 -26.80 29.18 2.57
C ALA A 418 -26.31 30.40 3.38
N THR A 419 -26.71 31.61 3.00
CA THR A 419 -26.36 32.84 3.73
C THR A 419 -27.01 32.88 5.11
N ILE A 420 -28.31 32.58 5.22
CA ILE A 420 -29.02 32.54 6.52
C ILE A 420 -28.42 31.50 7.46
N THR A 421 -28.12 30.30 6.96
CA THR A 421 -27.52 29.22 7.78
C THR A 421 -26.15 29.64 8.32
N SER A 422 -25.31 30.27 7.48
CA SER A 422 -23.99 30.75 7.92
C SER A 422 -24.07 31.80 9.03
N LEU A 423 -25.06 32.69 8.97
CA LEU A 423 -25.30 33.72 9.98
C LEU A 423 -25.84 33.15 11.29
N GLY A 424 -26.67 32.10 11.23
CA GLY A 424 -27.26 31.45 12.39
C GLY A 424 -26.29 30.58 13.19
N GLU A 425 -25.36 29.90 12.53
CA GLU A 425 -24.47 28.92 13.18
C GLU A 425 -23.13 29.50 13.63
N THR A 426 -22.59 30.52 12.94
CA THR A 426 -21.20 30.99 13.21
C THR A 426 -21.06 32.46 13.60
N GLN A 427 -22.14 33.25 13.65
CA GLN A 427 -22.09 34.71 13.94
C GLN A 427 -21.09 35.48 13.05
N ASN A 428 -20.59 34.87 11.97
CA ASN A 428 -19.57 35.40 11.07
C ASN A 428 -20.04 35.20 9.62
N SER A 429 -19.94 36.24 8.80
CA SER A 429 -20.42 36.28 7.41
C SER A 429 -19.59 35.43 6.42
N THR A 430 -18.68 34.57 6.89
CA THR A 430 -17.55 34.04 6.11
C THR A 430 -17.60 32.54 5.81
N THR A 431 -18.71 31.85 6.04
CA THR A 431 -18.81 30.39 5.80
C THR A 431 -19.99 30.05 4.90
N LEU A 432 -19.97 30.50 3.64
CA LEU A 432 -20.95 30.03 2.66
C LEU A 432 -20.63 28.59 2.21
N ASN A 433 -21.56 27.68 2.47
CA ASN A 433 -21.46 26.26 2.10
C ASN A 433 -21.81 26.04 0.62
N GLY A 434 -20.86 26.30 -0.26
CA GLY A 434 -21.03 26.12 -1.71
C GLY A 434 -21.41 24.70 -2.16
N LEU A 435 -21.05 23.68 -1.37
CA LEU A 435 -21.41 22.29 -1.69
C LEU A 435 -22.91 22.06 -1.59
N LEU A 436 -23.59 22.74 -0.66
CA LEU A 436 -25.05 22.68 -0.54
C LEU A 436 -25.72 23.22 -1.80
N ILE A 437 -25.22 24.35 -2.32
CA ILE A 437 -25.77 25.00 -3.52
C ILE A 437 -25.64 24.04 -4.71
N ALA A 438 -24.44 23.52 -4.97
CA ALA A 438 -24.23 22.63 -6.11
C ALA A 438 -24.91 21.25 -5.96
N GLY A 439 -25.05 20.74 -4.73
CA GLY A 439 -25.71 19.46 -4.45
C GLY A 439 -27.25 19.52 -4.49
N LYS A 440 -27.84 20.69 -4.21
CA LYS A 440 -29.29 20.91 -4.21
C LYS A 440 -29.79 21.70 -5.42
N TYR A 441 -28.90 22.16 -6.30
CA TYR A 441 -29.30 22.92 -7.48
C TYR A 441 -30.22 22.09 -8.36
N GLN A 442 -31.32 22.70 -8.80
CA GLN A 442 -32.29 22.09 -9.69
C GLN A 442 -32.58 23.05 -10.84
N GLN A 443 -32.25 22.59 -12.05
CA GLN A 443 -32.70 23.19 -13.29
C GLN A 443 -33.11 22.07 -14.24
N GLU A 444 -34.31 22.18 -14.80
CA GLU A 444 -34.79 21.24 -15.81
C GLU A 444 -34.43 21.75 -17.19
N TYR A 445 -33.95 20.85 -18.05
CA TYR A 445 -33.69 21.14 -19.46
C TYR A 445 -34.65 20.40 -20.40
N SER A 446 -35.47 19.50 -19.86
CA SER A 446 -36.49 18.73 -20.57
C SER A 446 -37.86 18.90 -19.91
N THR A 447 -38.92 18.62 -20.66
CA THR A 447 -40.29 18.69 -20.15
C THR A 447 -40.52 17.62 -19.07
N THR A 448 -40.99 18.04 -17.89
CA THR A 448 -41.37 17.13 -16.80
C THR A 448 -42.85 16.80 -16.83
N GLN A 449 -43.16 15.51 -16.65
CA GLN A 449 -44.53 15.05 -16.44
C GLN A 449 -44.95 15.25 -14.98
N ILE A 450 -46.05 15.97 -14.76
CA ILE A 450 -46.67 16.15 -13.45
C ILE A 450 -48.02 15.45 -13.46
N VAL A 451 -48.15 14.46 -12.59
CA VAL A 451 -49.37 13.69 -12.39
C VAL A 451 -50.37 14.53 -11.59
N LEU A 452 -51.60 14.56 -12.10
CA LEU A 452 -52.74 15.29 -11.57
C LEU A 452 -53.67 14.34 -10.80
N PRO A 453 -54.51 14.87 -9.89
CA PRO A 453 -55.56 14.07 -9.27
C PRO A 453 -56.59 13.61 -10.31
N SER A 454 -56.94 12.32 -10.27
CA SER A 454 -58.02 11.73 -11.06
C SER A 454 -59.40 11.92 -10.42
N ALA A 455 -60.45 11.85 -11.23
CA ALA A 455 -61.84 11.76 -10.79
C ALA A 455 -62.45 10.45 -11.35
N PRO A 456 -62.86 9.47 -10.52
CA PRO A 456 -62.80 9.44 -9.05
C PRO A 456 -61.35 9.36 -8.53
N ARG A 457 -61.12 9.88 -7.31
CA ARG A 457 -59.77 9.95 -6.71
C ARG A 457 -59.25 8.55 -6.43
N THR A 458 -58.20 8.15 -7.13
CA THR A 458 -57.51 6.86 -6.91
C THR A 458 -56.27 6.98 -6.03
N LEU A 459 -55.61 8.14 -6.01
CA LEU A 459 -54.38 8.39 -5.25
C LEU A 459 -54.52 9.53 -4.24
N THR A 460 -53.82 9.42 -3.10
CA THR A 460 -53.72 10.48 -2.09
C THR A 460 -52.80 11.61 -2.55
N GLN A 461 -52.90 12.78 -1.90
CA GLN A 461 -52.05 13.92 -2.25
C GLN A 461 -50.58 13.63 -1.98
N ALA A 462 -50.29 12.91 -0.90
CA ALA A 462 -48.93 12.47 -0.57
C ALA A 462 -48.37 11.52 -1.65
N GLN A 463 -49.17 10.56 -2.12
CA GLN A 463 -48.77 9.65 -3.21
C GLN A 463 -48.50 10.40 -4.51
N LEU A 464 -49.37 11.35 -4.89
CA LEU A 464 -49.16 12.22 -6.06
C LEU A 464 -47.89 13.07 -5.90
N TYR A 465 -47.67 13.64 -4.72
CA TYR A 465 -46.46 14.40 -4.40
C TYR A 465 -45.21 13.53 -4.56
N THR A 466 -45.21 12.31 -4.01
CA THR A 466 -44.09 11.37 -4.15
C THR A 466 -43.79 11.07 -5.62
N ILE A 467 -44.81 10.78 -6.44
CA ILE A 467 -44.64 10.53 -7.88
C ILE A 467 -44.02 11.76 -8.58
N ASN A 468 -44.57 12.95 -8.32
CA ASN A 468 -44.12 14.19 -8.94
C ASN A 468 -42.69 14.56 -8.53
N GLN A 469 -42.30 14.33 -7.27
CA GLN A 469 -40.93 14.53 -6.81
C GLN A 469 -39.96 13.53 -7.44
N ILE A 470 -40.35 12.26 -7.61
CA ILE A 470 -39.52 11.27 -8.32
C ILE A 470 -39.34 11.67 -9.78
N ASN A 471 -40.41 12.10 -10.48
CA ASN A 471 -40.32 12.60 -11.85
C ASN A 471 -39.42 13.83 -11.97
N SER A 472 -39.53 14.78 -11.03
CA SER A 472 -38.69 15.97 -10.98
C SER A 472 -37.21 15.59 -10.78
N ASN A 473 -36.90 14.70 -9.83
CA ASN A 473 -35.54 14.27 -9.56
C ASN A 473 -34.93 13.47 -10.72
N ARG A 474 -35.75 12.71 -11.47
CA ARG A 474 -35.29 11.96 -12.66
C ARG A 474 -34.89 12.86 -13.83
N ASN A 475 -35.47 14.06 -13.93
CA ASN A 475 -35.08 15.01 -14.97
C ASN A 475 -33.88 15.88 -14.54
N ASN A 476 -33.54 15.91 -13.25
CA ASN A 476 -32.36 16.57 -12.71
C ASN A 476 -31.17 15.60 -12.59
N LEU A 477 -30.65 15.14 -13.74
CA LEU A 477 -29.50 14.22 -13.81
C LEU A 477 -28.16 14.93 -13.86
N THR A 478 -28.15 16.26 -13.94
CA THR A 478 -26.92 17.03 -14.01
C THR A 478 -26.28 17.08 -12.63
N GLN A 479 -24.98 16.84 -12.61
CA GLN A 479 -24.17 16.93 -11.41
C GLN A 479 -23.15 18.03 -11.58
N TYR A 480 -23.08 18.91 -10.60
CA TYR A 480 -22.23 20.10 -10.61
C TYR A 480 -21.08 20.01 -9.59
N LEU A 481 -20.81 18.81 -9.08
CA LEU A 481 -19.74 18.54 -8.12
C LEU A 481 -18.93 17.35 -8.60
N SER A 482 -17.61 17.48 -8.53
CA SER A 482 -16.71 16.38 -8.83
C SER A 482 -17.00 15.17 -7.92
N LYS A 483 -16.93 13.97 -8.50
CA LYS A 483 -17.05 12.71 -7.75
C LYS A 483 -15.69 12.23 -7.33
N ALA A 484 -15.62 11.61 -6.16
CA ALA A 484 -14.45 10.85 -5.83
C ALA A 484 -14.34 9.66 -6.81
N PRO A 485 -13.15 9.36 -7.33
CA PRO A 485 -12.95 8.21 -8.21
C PRO A 485 -13.16 6.92 -7.42
N THR A 486 -14.03 6.05 -7.94
CA THR A 486 -14.40 4.75 -7.34
C THR A 486 -14.26 3.59 -8.33
N THR A 487 -13.39 3.71 -9.33
CA THR A 487 -13.19 2.66 -10.34
C THR A 487 -12.52 1.43 -9.71
N ALA A 488 -12.91 0.24 -10.15
CA ALA A 488 -12.40 -1.01 -9.61
C ALA A 488 -10.94 -1.30 -10.02
N ASP A 489 -10.43 -0.62 -11.05
CA ASP A 489 -9.09 -0.87 -11.63
C ASP A 489 -8.00 0.05 -11.05
N ILE A 490 -8.31 0.80 -9.98
CA ILE A 490 -7.32 1.62 -9.27
C ILE A 490 -6.29 0.71 -8.63
N LEU A 491 -5.03 0.82 -9.05
CA LEU A 491 -3.93 0.05 -8.49
C LEU A 491 -3.37 0.72 -7.23
N GLY A 492 -3.25 2.05 -7.23
CA GLY A 492 -2.59 2.78 -6.14
C GLY A 492 -2.77 4.28 -6.18
N ILE A 493 -2.64 4.91 -5.00
CA ILE A 493 -2.42 6.35 -4.89
C ILE A 493 -0.92 6.64 -4.94
N LEU A 494 -0.53 7.56 -5.81
CA LEU A 494 0.83 8.09 -5.90
C LEU A 494 0.90 9.42 -5.13
N PRO A 495 1.63 9.47 -4.00
CA PRO A 495 1.79 10.70 -3.23
C PRO A 495 2.69 11.68 -3.97
N ILE A 496 2.29 12.94 -4.12
CA ILE A 496 3.12 13.96 -4.77
C ILE A 496 3.58 15.01 -3.77
N LYS A 497 4.86 15.39 -3.87
CA LYS A 497 5.49 16.44 -3.07
C LYS A 497 5.73 17.63 -3.98
N THR A 498 4.77 18.55 -4.07
CA THR A 498 4.84 19.73 -4.95
C THR A 498 5.37 20.98 -4.25
N ALA A 499 5.56 20.94 -2.93
CA ALA A 499 6.02 22.08 -2.15
C ALA A 499 7.44 22.52 -2.56
N GLY A 500 7.57 23.76 -3.07
CA GLY A 500 8.84 24.34 -3.51
C GLY A 500 9.36 23.79 -4.84
N VAL A 501 8.57 22.98 -5.53
CA VAL A 501 8.96 22.33 -6.78
C VAL A 501 8.54 23.21 -7.96
N THR A 502 9.49 23.52 -8.85
CA THR A 502 9.20 24.29 -10.07
C THR A 502 8.63 23.37 -11.16
N THR A 503 7.75 23.92 -12.00
CA THR A 503 7.20 23.20 -13.15
C THR A 503 8.32 22.75 -14.08
N GLY A 504 8.23 21.49 -14.53
CA GLY A 504 9.21 20.82 -15.39
C GLY A 504 10.26 19.98 -14.65
N THR A 505 10.28 20.00 -13.32
CA THR A 505 11.14 19.10 -12.53
C THR A 505 10.61 17.68 -12.54
N LEU A 506 11.49 16.69 -12.45
CA LEU A 506 11.13 15.28 -12.39
C LEU A 506 10.84 14.86 -10.95
N LEU A 507 9.64 14.36 -10.68
CA LEU A 507 9.30 13.73 -9.41
C LEU A 507 9.63 12.25 -9.50
N VAL A 508 10.59 11.81 -8.68
CA VAL A 508 10.98 10.41 -8.56
C VAL A 508 10.71 9.97 -7.14
N GLU A 509 9.93 8.91 -6.97
CA GLU A 509 9.72 8.29 -5.67
C GLU A 509 9.98 6.78 -5.78
N LEU A 510 10.77 6.29 -4.82
CA LEU A 510 11.06 4.89 -4.60
C LEU A 510 10.88 4.65 -3.10
N GLY A 511 9.88 3.86 -2.73
CA GLY A 511 9.54 3.69 -1.32
C GLY A 511 8.81 2.38 -1.05
N GLY A 512 9.04 1.81 0.13
CA GLY A 512 8.35 0.59 0.59
C GLY A 512 6.84 0.76 0.67
N SER A 513 6.35 1.95 1.02
CA SER A 513 4.91 2.26 1.10
C SER A 513 4.20 2.23 -0.25
N LEU A 514 4.93 2.40 -1.37
CA LEU A 514 4.33 2.22 -2.70
C LEU A 514 4.04 0.75 -2.98
N GLN A 515 4.86 -0.16 -2.45
CA GLN A 515 4.74 -1.60 -2.66
C GLN A 515 3.59 -2.23 -1.89
N ASP A 516 3.04 -1.53 -0.89
CA ASP A 516 1.82 -1.94 -0.17
C ASP A 516 0.57 -1.87 -1.08
N ASN A 517 0.63 -1.08 -2.17
CA ASN A 517 -0.40 -1.06 -3.20
C ASN A 517 -0.29 -2.32 -4.06
N ILE A 518 -0.98 -3.38 -3.63
CA ILE A 518 -1.01 -4.68 -4.28
C ILE A 518 -2.42 -5.02 -4.79
N ARG A 519 -2.49 -5.51 -6.03
CA ARG A 519 -3.62 -6.23 -6.61
C ARG A 519 -3.32 -7.71 -6.53
N THR A 520 -4.22 -8.49 -5.93
CA THR A 520 -4.11 -9.95 -5.85
C THR A 520 -5.23 -10.60 -6.66
N TYR A 521 -4.86 -11.56 -7.50
CA TYR A 521 -5.82 -12.33 -8.30
C TYR A 521 -6.32 -13.54 -7.51
N PHE A 522 -7.58 -13.92 -7.72
CA PHE A 522 -8.15 -15.10 -7.05
C PHE A 522 -7.61 -16.44 -7.59
N GLY A 523 -6.94 -16.40 -8.74
CA GLY A 523 -6.18 -17.50 -9.32
C GLY A 523 -5.15 -16.96 -10.30
N PRO A 524 -4.21 -17.80 -10.78
CA PRO A 524 -3.23 -17.38 -11.78
C PRO A 524 -3.92 -16.88 -13.06
N VAL A 525 -3.50 -15.70 -13.55
CA VAL A 525 -4.01 -15.11 -14.79
C VAL A 525 -2.88 -14.78 -15.75
N ASP A 526 -3.16 -14.88 -17.05
CA ASP A 526 -2.23 -14.47 -18.08
C ASP A 526 -2.51 -13.00 -18.46
N ILE A 527 -1.45 -12.20 -18.59
CA ILE A 527 -1.57 -10.79 -18.97
C ILE A 527 -0.68 -10.49 -20.17
N ASP A 528 -1.32 -10.10 -21.27
CA ASP A 528 -0.66 -9.76 -22.54
C ASP A 528 -0.76 -8.27 -22.85
N ARG A 529 -1.85 -7.63 -22.40
CA ARG A 529 -2.21 -6.24 -22.70
C ARG A 529 -2.65 -5.55 -21.42
N MET A 530 -2.30 -4.27 -21.30
CA MET A 530 -2.74 -3.40 -20.20
C MET A 530 -3.22 -2.04 -20.74
N SER A 531 -4.13 -1.41 -20.03
CA SER A 531 -4.45 0.01 -20.14
C SER A 531 -3.98 0.74 -18.90
N VAL A 532 -3.28 1.86 -19.09
CA VAL A 532 -2.75 2.68 -18.02
C VAL A 532 -3.44 4.04 -18.07
N LYS A 533 -3.96 4.49 -16.93
CA LYS A 533 -4.46 5.85 -16.76
C LYS A 533 -3.87 6.50 -15.52
N LEU A 534 -3.49 7.76 -15.66
CA LEU A 534 -3.04 8.62 -14.58
C LEU A 534 -4.11 9.70 -14.35
N LEU A 535 -4.75 9.65 -13.19
CA LEU A 535 -5.81 10.58 -12.83
C LEU A 535 -5.36 11.57 -11.75
N ASP A 536 -6.00 12.74 -11.73
CA ASP A 536 -5.90 13.71 -10.64
C ASP A 536 -6.71 13.25 -9.40
N ASP A 537 -6.66 14.05 -8.33
CA ASP A 537 -7.40 13.78 -7.08
C ASP A 537 -8.92 13.94 -7.20
N LYS A 538 -9.40 14.44 -8.35
CA LYS A 538 -10.81 14.60 -8.71
C LYS A 538 -11.29 13.52 -9.70
N GLY A 539 -10.41 12.63 -10.15
CA GLY A 539 -10.71 11.55 -11.10
C GLY A 539 -10.65 11.95 -12.58
N ASN A 540 -10.15 13.14 -12.93
CA ASN A 540 -9.90 13.54 -14.32
C ASN A 540 -8.58 12.98 -14.82
N VAL A 541 -8.49 12.66 -16.12
CA VAL A 541 -7.22 12.31 -16.76
C VAL A 541 -6.27 13.49 -16.68
N LEU A 542 -5.07 13.25 -16.15
CA LEU A 542 -4.09 14.30 -15.88
C LEU A 542 -3.56 14.91 -17.19
N ASN A 543 -3.65 16.22 -17.35
CA ASN A 543 -2.99 16.90 -18.45
C ASN A 543 -1.48 17.08 -18.17
N LEU A 544 -0.63 16.29 -18.85
CA LEU A 544 0.83 16.37 -18.75
C LEU A 544 1.47 17.37 -19.71
N ASN A 545 0.68 18.15 -20.46
CA ASN A 545 1.15 19.18 -21.39
C ASN A 545 2.20 18.68 -22.40
N GLY A 546 2.00 17.46 -22.90
CA GLY A 546 2.86 16.85 -23.92
C GLY A 546 4.12 16.16 -23.38
N ASN A 547 4.33 16.11 -22.07
CA ASN A 547 5.44 15.34 -21.48
C ASN A 547 5.07 13.88 -21.24
N ASP A 548 6.11 13.05 -21.24
CA ASP A 548 6.06 11.62 -20.97
C ASP A 548 6.45 11.30 -19.52
N TRP A 549 6.04 10.13 -19.04
CA TRP A 549 6.30 9.64 -17.69
C TRP A 549 6.45 8.12 -17.69
N CYS A 550 7.01 7.58 -16.62
CA CYS A 550 7.13 6.12 -16.48
C CYS A 550 6.79 5.63 -15.06
N VAL A 551 6.37 4.37 -14.99
CA VAL A 551 6.12 3.64 -13.76
C VAL A 551 6.60 2.21 -13.89
N THR A 552 7.26 1.74 -12.85
CA THR A 552 7.71 0.35 -12.74
C THR A 552 6.78 -0.39 -11.79
N ILE A 553 6.26 -1.52 -12.24
CA ILE A 553 5.50 -2.46 -11.43
C ILE A 553 6.27 -3.78 -11.27
N ILE A 554 5.99 -4.49 -10.19
CA ILE A 554 6.46 -5.86 -9.97
C ILE A 554 5.26 -6.79 -10.09
N CYS A 555 5.41 -7.82 -10.91
CA CYS A 555 4.46 -8.90 -11.04
C CYS A 555 5.04 -10.15 -10.40
N GLU A 556 4.26 -10.81 -9.53
CA GLU A 556 4.60 -12.13 -9.01
C GLU A 556 3.86 -13.17 -9.84
N CYS A 557 4.62 -14.04 -10.50
CA CYS A 557 4.10 -15.09 -11.38
C CYS A 557 4.44 -16.46 -10.80
N LEU A 558 3.55 -17.41 -11.02
CA LEU A 558 3.83 -18.80 -10.66
C LEU A 558 4.84 -19.39 -11.64
N TYR A 559 5.87 -20.05 -11.11
CA TYR A 559 6.87 -20.73 -11.92
C TYR A 559 6.39 -22.15 -12.25
N GLN A 560 6.14 -22.41 -13.54
CA GLN A 560 5.94 -23.76 -14.07
C GLN A 560 7.15 -24.14 -14.93
N TYR A 561 7.69 -25.34 -14.69
CA TYR A 561 8.90 -25.86 -15.35
C TYR A 561 8.63 -26.39 -16.75
#